data_AF-A0A972QB24-F1
#
_entry.id   AF-A0A972QB24-F1
#
_cell.length_a   1.000
_cell.length_b   1.000
_cell.length_c   1.000
_cell.angle_alpha   90.00
_cell.angle_beta   90.00
_cell.angle_gamma   90.00
#
_symmetry.space_group_name_H-M   'P 1'
#
loop_
_entity.id
_entity.type
_entity.pdbx_description
1 polymer ?
#
loop_
_entity_poly.entity_id
_entity_poly.type
_entity_poly.pdbx_seq_one_letter_code
_entity_poly.pdbx_strand_id
1 'polypeptide(L)'
;MASATGNFFDAFLDRYADFFILLGVFYYALIHVANKTFFGIYFGLPLVLVLSVLAIFGILMSEYMIQKSIAGLKYELKDHWVSKGRRDFRLFVIFIGGVLTYFSPIFAFIALAFVAIETNLKSVGRFILTLRVFQGGNKYE
;
A
#
# COMPACT_ATOMS: atom_id res chain seq x y z
N MET A 1 28.77 7.49 -8.64
CA MET A 1 27.54 8.03 -9.28
C MET A 1 26.71 6.83 -9.71
N ALA A 2 25.51 6.65 -9.15
CA ALA A 2 24.61 5.60 -9.62
C ALA A 2 24.08 5.99 -11.01
N SER A 3 24.01 5.04 -11.94
CA SER A 3 23.48 5.31 -13.29
C SER A 3 21.96 5.51 -13.24
N ALA A 4 21.43 6.33 -14.15
CA ALA A 4 19.98 6.55 -14.25
C ALA A 4 19.23 5.22 -14.47
N THR A 5 19.82 4.30 -15.25
CA THR A 5 19.31 2.95 -15.46
C THR A 5 19.29 2.11 -14.17
N GLY A 6 20.34 2.21 -13.35
CA GLY A 6 20.42 1.49 -12.08
C GLY A 6 19.33 1.93 -11.10
N ASN A 7 19.11 3.24 -10.98
CA ASN A 7 18.04 3.79 -10.12
C ASN A 7 16.64 3.38 -10.59
N PHE A 8 16.42 3.29 -11.91
CA PHE A 8 15.16 2.80 -12.47
C PHE A 8 14.94 1.31 -12.17
N PHE A 9 15.98 0.50 -12.35
CA PHE A 9 15.92 -0.95 -12.12
C PHE A 9 15.70 -1.27 -10.62
N ASP A 10 16.36 -0.54 -9.72
CA ASP A 10 16.16 -0.64 -8.27
C ASP A 10 14.71 -0.36 -7.89
N ALA A 11 14.17 0.77 -8.35
CA ALA A 11 12.77 1.14 -8.12
C ALA A 11 11.78 0.14 -8.72
N PHE A 12 12.13 -0.53 -9.81
CA PHE A 12 11.32 -1.58 -10.43
C PHE A 12 11.29 -2.84 -9.57
N LEU A 13 12.47 -3.37 -9.20
CA LEU A 13 12.58 -4.57 -8.35
C LEU A 13 11.89 -4.38 -7.00
N ASP A 14 11.98 -3.18 -6.45
CA ASP A 14 11.30 -2.76 -5.25
C ASP A 14 9.78 -2.97 -5.28
N ARG A 15 9.14 -2.74 -6.43
CA ARG A 15 7.68 -2.95 -6.58
C ARG A 15 7.33 -4.41 -6.69
N TYR A 16 8.18 -5.20 -7.34
CA TYR A 16 8.01 -6.65 -7.35
C TYR A 16 8.18 -7.23 -5.95
N ALA A 17 9.18 -6.79 -5.19
CA ALA A 17 9.40 -7.22 -3.82
C ALA A 17 8.18 -6.90 -2.94
N ASP A 18 7.68 -5.66 -2.97
CA ASP A 18 6.49 -5.25 -2.23
C ASP A 18 5.26 -6.11 -2.61
N PHE A 19 5.08 -6.40 -3.91
CA PHE A 19 3.98 -7.23 -4.41
C PHE A 19 4.08 -8.69 -3.94
N PHE A 20 5.26 -9.32 -4.08
CA PHE A 20 5.47 -10.71 -3.66
C PHE A 20 5.31 -10.88 -2.15
N ILE A 21 5.80 -9.91 -1.36
CA ILE A 21 5.61 -9.91 0.10
C ILE A 21 4.11 -9.89 0.42
N LEU A 22 3.33 -8.97 -0.16
CA LEU A 22 1.89 -8.93 0.09
C LEU A 22 1.16 -10.19 -0.37
N LEU A 23 1.55 -10.75 -1.52
CA LEU A 23 0.98 -11.99 -2.03
C LEU A 23 1.24 -13.15 -1.06
N GLY A 24 2.47 -13.26 -0.53
CA GLY A 24 2.82 -14.26 0.47
C GLY A 24 2.01 -14.13 1.76
N VAL A 25 1.86 -12.90 2.28
CA VAL A 25 1.05 -12.66 3.49
C VAL A 25 -0.44 -12.94 3.22
N PHE A 26 -0.94 -12.58 2.03
CA PHE A 26 -2.30 -12.92 1.60
C PHE A 26 -2.51 -14.44 1.57
N TYR A 27 -1.61 -15.18 0.92
CA TYR A 27 -1.67 -16.64 0.84
C TYR A 27 -1.66 -17.28 2.25
N TYR A 28 -0.79 -16.78 3.13
CA TYR A 28 -0.76 -17.23 4.51
C TYR A 28 -2.08 -16.95 5.24
N ALA A 29 -2.63 -15.74 5.14
CA ALA A 29 -3.91 -15.38 5.75
C ALA A 29 -5.07 -16.21 5.17
N LEU A 30 -5.04 -16.52 3.88
CA LEU A 30 -6.04 -17.35 3.22
C LEU A 30 -6.09 -18.77 3.81
N ILE A 31 -4.93 -19.37 4.10
CA ILE A 31 -4.86 -20.74 4.64
C ILE A 31 -5.10 -20.74 6.16
N HIS A 32 -4.52 -19.77 6.87
CA HIS A 32 -4.45 -19.84 8.32
C HIS A 32 -5.51 -19.00 9.04
N VAL A 33 -6.13 -18.01 8.39
CA VAL A 33 -7.11 -17.11 8.99
C VAL A 33 -8.51 -17.27 8.40
N ALA A 34 -8.64 -17.50 7.08
CA ALA A 34 -9.95 -17.55 6.44
C ALA A 34 -10.84 -18.67 6.99
N ASN A 35 -12.13 -18.37 7.15
CA ASN A 35 -13.17 -19.23 7.71
C ASN A 35 -12.88 -19.75 9.13
N LYS A 36 -12.06 -19.02 9.90
CA LYS A 36 -11.77 -19.35 11.30
C LYS A 36 -12.24 -18.23 12.23
N THR A 37 -12.42 -18.60 13.48
CA THR A 37 -12.84 -17.69 14.54
C THR A 37 -11.64 -17.35 15.42
N PHE A 38 -11.37 -16.06 15.60
CA PHE A 38 -10.35 -15.56 16.53
C PHE A 38 -11.01 -14.61 17.51
N PHE A 39 -10.72 -14.75 18.81
CA PHE A 39 -11.30 -13.90 19.87
C PHE A 39 -12.85 -13.79 19.82
N GLY A 40 -13.53 -14.86 19.39
CA GLY A 40 -14.99 -14.87 19.24
C GLY A 40 -15.54 -14.18 17.97
N ILE A 41 -14.65 -13.64 17.11
CA ILE A 41 -15.01 -12.99 15.85
C ILE A 41 -14.71 -13.95 14.69
N TYR A 42 -15.69 -14.16 13.82
CA TYR A 42 -15.54 -14.99 12.63
C TYR A 42 -14.93 -14.21 11.46
N PHE A 43 -13.82 -14.70 10.91
CA PHE A 43 -13.14 -14.11 9.78
C PHE A 43 -13.48 -14.89 8.51
N GLY A 44 -14.57 -14.49 7.84
CA GLY A 44 -15.01 -15.14 6.61
C GLY A 44 -14.03 -14.96 5.44
N LEU A 45 -13.97 -15.95 4.56
CA LEU A 45 -13.20 -15.90 3.31
C LEU A 45 -13.40 -14.60 2.50
N PRO A 46 -14.63 -14.06 2.32
CA PRO A 46 -14.81 -12.82 1.56
C PRO A 46 -14.07 -11.63 2.17
N LEU A 47 -14.01 -11.53 3.49
CA LEU A 47 -13.34 -10.43 4.18
C LEU A 47 -11.83 -10.47 3.94
N VAL A 48 -11.22 -11.65 4.06
CA VAL A 48 -9.78 -11.85 3.80
C VAL A 48 -9.44 -11.50 2.36
N LEU A 49 -10.28 -11.90 1.40
CA LEU A 49 -10.09 -11.57 -0.01
C LEU A 49 -10.17 -10.06 -0.26
N VAL A 50 -11.24 -9.40 0.20
CA VAL A 50 -11.45 -7.97 -0.03
C VAL A 50 -10.31 -7.13 0.53
N LEU A 51 -9.86 -7.40 1.76
CA LEU A 51 -8.76 -6.63 2.36
C LEU A 51 -7.42 -6.88 1.67
N SER A 52 -7.17 -8.10 1.22
CA SER A 52 -5.92 -8.43 0.51
C SER A 52 -5.89 -7.77 -0.88
N VAL A 53 -7.01 -7.79 -1.60
CA VAL A 53 -7.17 -7.06 -2.86
C VAL A 53 -6.99 -5.56 -2.62
N LEU A 54 -7.63 -4.99 -1.60
CA LEU A 54 -7.46 -3.57 -1.26
C LEU A 54 -6.01 -3.21 -0.93
N ALA A 55 -5.27 -4.06 -0.23
CA ALA A 55 -3.84 -3.84 0.04
C ALA A 55 -3.02 -3.78 -1.25
N ILE A 56 -3.20 -4.74 -2.14
CA ILE A 56 -2.47 -4.82 -3.42
C ILE A 56 -2.82 -3.62 -4.31
N PHE A 57 -4.11 -3.36 -4.53
CA PHE A 57 -4.57 -2.22 -5.34
C PHE A 57 -4.16 -0.89 -4.74
N GLY A 58 -4.17 -0.78 -3.41
CA GLY A 58 -3.76 0.42 -2.71
C GLY A 58 -2.31 0.81 -2.99
N ILE A 59 -1.38 -0.17 -3.02
CA ILE A 59 0.02 0.08 -3.39
C ILE A 59 0.11 0.58 -4.83
N LEU A 60 -0.48 -0.15 -5.78
CA LEU A 60 -0.44 0.19 -7.21
C LEU A 60 -1.02 1.60 -7.48
N MET A 61 -2.18 1.90 -6.91
CA MET A 61 -2.84 3.19 -7.12
C MET A 61 -2.05 4.34 -6.49
N SER A 62 -1.42 4.11 -5.34
CA SER A 62 -0.63 5.14 -4.66
C SER A 62 0.56 5.58 -5.51
N GLU A 63 1.20 4.66 -6.22
CA GLU A 63 2.33 4.94 -7.11
C GLU A 63 1.88 5.57 -8.42
N TYR A 64 0.80 5.05 -9.01
CA TYR A 64 0.22 5.60 -10.22
C TYR A 64 -0.13 7.08 -10.06
N MET A 65 -0.74 7.44 -8.93
CA MET A 65 -1.11 8.83 -8.64
C MET A 65 0.12 9.75 -8.53
N ILE A 66 1.24 9.28 -8.01
CA ILE A 66 2.50 10.05 -8.00
C ILE A 66 2.96 10.29 -9.43
N GLN A 67 3.10 9.22 -10.22
CA GLN A 67 3.61 9.34 -11.59
C GLN A 67 2.72 10.25 -12.43
N LYS A 68 1.39 10.12 -12.31
CA LYS A 68 0.45 10.95 -13.05
C LYS A 68 0.44 12.41 -12.60
N SER A 69 0.66 12.68 -11.32
CA SER A 69 0.81 14.07 -10.85
C SER A 69 2.04 14.75 -11.46
N ILE A 70 3.18 14.05 -11.52
CA ILE A 70 4.42 14.58 -12.07
C ILE A 70 4.29 14.81 -13.58
N ALA A 71 3.76 13.83 -14.30
CA ALA A 71 3.63 13.91 -15.76
C ALA A 71 2.53 14.86 -16.24
N GLY A 72 1.39 14.91 -15.53
CA GLY A 72 0.19 15.60 -16.00
C GLY A 72 0.01 17.02 -15.46
N LEU A 73 0.46 17.31 -14.24
CA LEU A 73 0.20 18.60 -13.59
C LEU A 73 1.44 19.51 -13.55
N LYS A 74 2.63 19.02 -13.95
CA LYS A 74 3.94 19.65 -13.70
C LYS A 74 4.12 20.12 -12.24
N TYR A 75 3.26 19.64 -11.36
CA TYR A 75 3.27 19.87 -9.94
C TYR A 75 3.85 18.61 -9.35
N GLU A 76 5.07 18.71 -8.85
CA GLU A 76 5.52 17.72 -7.90
C GLU A 76 4.52 17.80 -6.74
N LEU A 77 3.76 16.73 -6.49
CA LEU A 77 3.19 16.48 -5.17
C LEU A 77 4.40 16.36 -4.22
N LYS A 78 4.99 17.50 -3.89
CA LYS A 78 6.27 17.65 -3.21
C LYS A 78 6.06 17.46 -1.71
N ASP A 79 5.32 16.42 -1.37
CA ASP A 79 5.34 15.87 -0.04
C ASP A 79 6.61 15.03 0.10
N HIS A 80 7.73 15.75 0.23
CA HIS A 80 9.03 15.18 0.64
C HIS A 80 8.91 14.37 1.95
N TRP A 81 7.86 14.63 2.74
CA TRP A 81 7.53 13.95 4.00
C TRP A 81 6.62 12.72 3.86
N VAL A 82 5.94 12.50 2.73
CA VAL A 82 4.94 11.41 2.59
C VAL A 82 5.47 10.23 1.73
N SER A 83 6.51 10.44 0.94
CA SER A 83 6.96 9.46 -0.06
C SER A 83 8.04 8.47 0.44
N LYS A 84 9.11 8.95 1.10
CA LYS A 84 10.27 8.08 1.42
C LYS A 84 10.11 7.25 2.70
N GLY A 85 9.71 7.84 3.84
CA GLY A 85 9.70 7.13 5.13
C GLY A 85 8.54 6.13 5.34
N ARG A 86 7.53 6.12 4.46
CA ARG A 86 6.31 5.31 4.68
C ARG A 86 6.35 3.93 4.02
N ARG A 87 7.20 3.71 3.01
CA ARG A 87 7.40 2.36 2.46
C ARG A 87 8.10 1.48 3.49
N ASP A 88 9.15 2.01 4.11
CA ASP A 88 9.90 1.32 5.15
C ASP A 88 9.00 1.00 6.35
N PHE A 89 8.13 1.94 6.74
CA PHE A 89 7.14 1.69 7.80
C PHE A 89 6.14 0.59 7.42
N ARG A 90 5.63 0.57 6.19
CA ARG A 90 4.75 -0.51 5.71
C ARG A 90 5.45 -1.87 5.77
N LEU A 91 6.68 -1.95 5.26
CA LEU A 91 7.48 -3.17 5.29
C LEU A 91 7.78 -3.59 6.73
N PHE A 92 8.03 -2.64 7.63
CA PHE A 92 8.20 -2.89 9.05
C PHE A 92 6.92 -3.46 9.70
N VAL A 93 5.74 -2.90 9.39
CA VAL A 93 4.46 -3.44 9.89
C VAL A 93 4.22 -4.85 9.38
N ILE A 94 4.48 -5.12 8.09
CA ILE A 94 4.37 -6.47 7.53
C ILE A 94 5.37 -7.42 8.20
N PHE A 95 6.61 -6.98 8.41
CA PHE A 95 7.64 -7.75 9.09
C PHE A 95 7.22 -8.12 10.51
N ILE A 96 6.80 -7.14 11.32
CA ILE A 96 6.32 -7.38 12.69
C ILE A 96 5.10 -8.30 12.68
N GLY A 97 4.13 -8.06 11.80
CA GLY A 97 2.96 -8.94 11.64
C GLY A 97 3.35 -10.37 11.28
N GLY A 98 4.36 -10.53 10.42
CA GLY A 98 4.96 -11.81 10.04
C GLY A 98 5.63 -12.53 11.21
N VAL A 99 6.47 -11.84 11.98
CA VAL A 99 7.11 -12.42 13.19
C VAL A 99 6.06 -12.83 14.22
N LEU A 100 5.03 -12.00 14.43
CA LEU A 100 3.96 -12.28 15.38
C LEU A 100 3.06 -13.45 14.96
N THR A 101 3.11 -13.92 13.71
CA THR A 101 2.40 -15.14 13.29
C THR A 101 2.79 -16.37 14.09
N TYR A 102 4.00 -16.38 14.67
CA TYR A 102 4.44 -17.42 15.61
C TYR A 102 3.47 -17.58 16.80
N PHE A 103 2.91 -16.47 17.29
CA PHE A 103 1.94 -16.48 18.39
C PHE A 103 0.51 -16.69 17.90
N SER A 104 0.13 -16.05 16.79
CA SER A 104 -1.20 -16.22 16.20
C SER A 104 -1.23 -15.82 14.72
N PRO A 105 -1.84 -16.61 13.83
CA PRO A 105 -1.91 -16.28 12.41
C PRO A 105 -2.72 -15.01 12.12
N ILE A 106 -3.55 -14.55 13.07
CA ILE A 106 -4.34 -13.32 12.92
C ILE A 106 -3.46 -12.08 12.71
N PHE A 107 -2.22 -12.07 13.21
CA PHE A 107 -1.32 -10.93 13.07
C PHE A 107 -0.92 -10.66 11.62
N ALA A 108 -0.82 -11.68 10.77
CA ALA A 108 -0.64 -11.50 9.33
C ALA A 108 -1.83 -10.77 8.69
N PHE A 109 -3.05 -11.13 9.09
CA PHE A 109 -4.27 -10.49 8.61
C PHE A 109 -4.39 -9.05 9.12
N ILE A 110 -4.04 -8.77 10.38
CA ILE A 110 -4.00 -7.41 10.93
C ILE A 110 -3.00 -6.54 10.16
N ALA A 111 -1.81 -7.06 9.85
CA ALA A 111 -0.83 -6.35 9.05
C ALA A 111 -1.37 -6.05 7.64
N LEU A 112 -2.01 -7.01 6.96
CA LEU A 112 -2.67 -6.79 5.67
C LEU A 112 -3.75 -5.70 5.75
N ALA A 113 -4.61 -5.76 6.76
CA ALA A 113 -5.67 -4.78 6.97
C ALA A 113 -5.10 -3.38 7.20
N PHE A 114 -4.02 -3.27 8.00
CA PHE A 114 -3.31 -2.02 8.21
C PHE A 114 -2.78 -1.46 6.89
N VAL A 115 -2.10 -2.29 6.08
CA VAL A 115 -1.58 -1.87 4.77
C VAL A 115 -2.71 -1.40 3.86
N ALA A 116 -3.80 -2.17 3.76
CA ALA A 116 -4.96 -1.82 2.96
C ALA A 116 -5.50 -0.43 3.32
N ILE A 117 -5.71 -0.17 4.61
CA ILE A 117 -6.19 1.13 5.07
C ILE A 117 -5.18 2.23 4.74
N GLU A 118 -3.91 2.05 5.10
CA GLU A 118 -2.89 3.07 4.94
C GLU A 118 -2.69 3.48 3.47
N THR A 119 -2.64 2.51 2.56
CA THR A 119 -2.41 2.78 1.13
C THR A 119 -3.62 3.38 0.44
N ASN A 120 -4.83 2.94 0.78
CA ASN A 120 -6.05 3.48 0.17
C ASN A 120 -6.36 4.89 0.68
N LEU A 121 -6.14 5.18 1.98
CA LEU A 121 -6.27 6.54 2.50
C LEU A 121 -5.32 7.52 1.80
N LYS A 122 -4.08 7.09 1.51
CA LYS A 122 -3.13 7.91 0.73
C LYS A 122 -3.63 8.15 -0.70
N SER A 123 -4.11 7.11 -1.37
CA SER A 123 -4.62 7.22 -2.74
C SER A 123 -5.81 8.18 -2.82
N VAL A 124 -6.76 8.07 -1.90
CA VAL A 124 -7.90 8.99 -1.78
C VAL A 124 -7.44 10.41 -1.45
N GLY A 125 -6.54 10.57 -0.47
CA GLY A 125 -6.01 11.88 -0.11
C GLY A 125 -5.33 12.59 -1.28
N ARG A 126 -4.52 11.87 -2.05
CA ARG A 126 -3.88 12.38 -3.27
C ARG A 126 -4.91 12.75 -4.34
N PHE A 127 -5.94 11.92 -4.51
CA PHE A 127 -7.02 12.20 -5.45
C PHE A 127 -7.76 13.51 -5.10
N ILE A 128 -8.12 13.69 -3.83
CA ILE A 128 -8.77 14.93 -3.34
C ILE A 128 -7.87 16.15 -3.55
N LEU A 129 -6.56 16.03 -3.25
CA LEU A 129 -5.60 17.11 -3.49
C LEU A 129 -5.53 17.49 -4.97
N THR A 130 -5.46 16.49 -5.87
CA THR A 130 -5.49 16.72 -7.32
C THR A 130 -6.76 17.44 -7.75
N LEU A 131 -7.94 17.03 -7.26
CA LEU A 131 -9.20 17.71 -7.57
C LEU A 131 -9.20 19.18 -7.13
N ARG A 132 -8.66 19.48 -5.94
CA ARG A 132 -8.54 20.87 -5.44
C ARG A 132 -7.61 21.70 -6.31
N VAL A 133 -6.50 21.14 -6.78
CA VAL A 133 -5.58 21.82 -7.70
C VAL A 133 -6.28 22.16 -9.02
N PHE A 134 -7.04 21.22 -9.60
CA PHE A 134 -7.82 21.48 -10.81
C PHE A 134 -8.88 22.58 -10.61
N GLN A 135 -9.59 22.57 -9.48
CA GLN A 135 -10.59 23.60 -9.17
C GLN A 135 -9.99 24.97 -8.86
N GLY A 136 -8.79 25.01 -8.25
CA GLY A 136 -8.07 26.25 -7.93
C GLY A 136 -7.33 26.87 -9.12
N GLY A 137 -6.87 26.05 -10.08
CA GLY A 137 -6.28 26.52 -11.33
C GLY A 137 -7.26 27.28 -12.23
N ASN A 138 -8.56 26.98 -12.11
CA ASN A 138 -9.64 27.62 -12.85
C ASN A 138 -9.99 29.05 -12.36
N LYS A 139 -9.23 29.61 -11.39
CA LYS A 139 -9.40 30.98 -10.88
C LYS A 139 -8.37 31.98 -11.43
N TYR A 140 -7.45 31.53 -12.29
CA TYR A 140 -6.39 32.36 -12.87
C TYR A 140 -6.35 32.33 -14.41
N GLU A 141 -7.40 31.77 -15.04
CA GLU A 141 -7.75 32.02 -16.45
C GLU A 141 -8.86 33.07 -16.50
#